data_AF-A0A662V898-F1
#
_entry.id   AF-A0A662V898-F1
#
_cell.length_a   1.000
_cell.length_b   1.000
_cell.length_c   1.000
_cell.angle_alpha   90.00
_cell.angle_beta   90.00
_cell.angle_gamma   90.00
#
_symmetry.space_group_name_H-M   'P 1'
#
loop_
_entity.id
_entity.type
_entity.pdbx_description
1 polymer ?
#
loop_
_entity_poly.entity_id
_entity_poly.type
_entity_poly.pdbx_seq_one_letter_code
_entity_poly.pdbx_strand_id
1 'polypeptide(L)'
;KRILHPAMPIKPGIVRVPYYVKTDYAKVLIADSITNTPGTVVVDVDEDKRILYVHWINVRTMIPEECREFISKYFEYFAKRMFD
;
A
#
# COMPACT_ATOMS: atom_id res chain seq x y z
N LYS A 1 19.04 8.21 4.33
CA LYS A 1 19.03 9.25 5.39
C LYS A 1 18.35 8.81 6.71
N ARG A 2 17.38 7.89 6.73
CA ARG A 2 16.70 7.47 7.98
C ARG A 2 17.59 6.67 8.96
N ILE A 3 18.37 5.71 8.45
CA ILE A 3 19.23 4.83 9.27
C ILE A 3 20.33 5.60 10.02
N LEU A 4 20.80 6.72 9.45
CA LEU A 4 21.84 7.55 10.04
C LEU A 4 21.29 8.58 11.04
N HIS A 5 19.97 8.67 11.20
CA HIS A 5 19.34 9.67 12.06
C HIS A 5 19.17 9.10 13.49
N PRO A 6 19.90 9.60 14.49
CA PRO A 6 19.97 8.96 15.81
C PRO A 6 18.61 8.90 16.53
N ALA A 7 17.76 9.91 16.31
CA ALA A 7 16.41 9.92 16.89
C ALA A 7 15.40 8.98 16.20
N MET A 8 15.78 8.34 15.07
CA MET A 8 14.91 7.51 14.21
C MET A 8 13.43 7.96 14.20
N PRO A 9 13.12 9.17 13.68
CA PRO A 9 11.77 9.73 13.75
C PRO A 9 10.86 9.04 12.73
N ILE A 10 10.40 7.84 13.09
CA ILE A 10 9.48 7.00 12.33
C ILE A 10 8.21 6.76 13.15
N LYS A 11 7.10 6.50 12.46
CA LYS A 11 5.82 6.15 13.06
C LYS A 11 5.28 4.92 12.34
N PRO A 12 5.88 3.74 12.57
CA PRO A 12 5.52 2.53 11.82
C PRO A 12 4.14 2.01 12.22
N GLY A 13 3.49 1.31 11.31
CA GLY A 13 2.25 0.59 11.59
C GLY A 13 1.76 -0.20 10.38
N ILE A 14 0.86 -1.15 10.65
CA ILE A 14 0.16 -1.91 9.61
C ILE A 14 -1.19 -1.24 9.38
N VAL A 15 -1.44 -0.83 8.15
CA VAL A 15 -2.68 -0.20 7.72
C VAL A 15 -3.46 -1.10 6.77
N ARG A 16 -4.78 -0.91 6.72
CA ARG A 16 -5.66 -1.56 5.75
C ARG A 16 -5.81 -0.64 4.55
N VAL A 17 -5.61 -1.18 3.35
CA VAL A 17 -5.76 -0.44 2.10
C VAL A 17 -6.76 -1.17 1.21
N PRO A 18 -8.00 -0.68 1.08
CA PRO A 18 -8.97 -1.30 0.19
C PRO A 18 -8.51 -1.17 -1.27
N TYR A 19 -8.71 -2.21 -2.06
CA TYR A 19 -8.43 -2.19 -3.50
C TYR A 19 -9.68 -2.52 -4.30
N TYR A 20 -9.73 -2.01 -5.54
CA TYR A 20 -10.92 -2.13 -6.39
C TYR A 20 -10.64 -2.67 -7.79
N VAL A 21 -9.49 -3.33 -7.97
CA VAL A 21 -9.18 -4.11 -9.17
C VAL A 21 -9.79 -5.51 -9.10
N LYS A 22 -10.00 -6.14 -10.25
CA LYS A 22 -10.68 -7.44 -10.37
C LYS A 22 -9.71 -8.58 -10.66
N THR A 23 -8.73 -8.36 -11.54
CA THR A 23 -7.84 -9.43 -11.98
C THR A 23 -6.66 -9.65 -11.04
N ASP A 24 -6.15 -10.88 -11.04
CA ASP A 24 -4.97 -11.25 -10.25
C ASP A 24 -3.73 -10.50 -10.72
N TYR A 25 -3.56 -10.29 -12.03
CA TYR A 25 -2.47 -9.48 -12.58
C TYR A 25 -2.51 -8.04 -12.07
N ALA A 26 -3.69 -7.42 -12.02
CA ALA A 26 -3.84 -6.07 -11.49
C ALA A 26 -3.52 -6.02 -9.99
N LYS A 27 -3.95 -7.02 -9.20
CA LYS A 27 -3.63 -7.14 -7.76
C LYS A 27 -2.12 -7.22 -7.54
N VAL A 28 -1.43 -8.10 -8.26
CA VAL A 28 0.03 -8.28 -8.16
C VAL A 28 0.77 -6.99 -8.52
N LEU A 29 0.40 -6.35 -9.64
CA LEU A 29 1.02 -5.09 -10.07
C LEU A 29 0.92 -4.01 -8.98
N ILE A 30 -0.25 -3.85 -8.34
CA ILE A 30 -0.43 -2.88 -7.26
C ILE A 30 0.42 -3.26 -6.06
N ALA A 31 0.42 -4.53 -5.64
CA ALA A 31 1.17 -4.98 -4.48
C ALA A 31 2.68 -4.75 -4.63
N ASP A 32 3.24 -5.05 -5.80
CA ASP A 32 4.65 -4.84 -6.11
C ASP A 32 4.98 -3.33 -6.20
N SER A 33 4.07 -2.53 -6.76
CA SER A 33 4.24 -1.07 -6.84
C SER A 33 4.26 -0.42 -5.45
N ILE A 34 3.40 -0.89 -4.54
CA ILE A 34 3.40 -0.45 -3.13
C ILE A 34 4.71 -0.84 -2.45
N THR A 35 5.18 -2.08 -2.64
CA THR A 35 6.41 -2.58 -2.02
C THR A 35 7.66 -1.83 -2.51
N ASN A 36 7.67 -1.43 -3.78
CA ASN A 36 8.74 -0.61 -4.36
C ASN A 36 8.68 0.87 -3.94
N THR A 37 7.59 1.32 -3.32
CA THR A 37 7.48 2.69 -2.82
C THR A 37 8.28 2.84 -1.51
N PRO A 38 9.22 3.80 -1.41
CA PRO A 38 10.09 3.91 -0.24
C PRO A 38 9.34 4.07 1.09
N GLY A 39 9.39 3.03 1.92
CA GLY A 39 8.82 3.01 3.26
C GLY A 39 7.47 2.31 3.38
N THR A 40 7.01 1.61 2.34
CA THR A 40 5.83 0.74 2.38
C THR A 40 6.20 -0.67 1.93
N VAL A 41 5.54 -1.68 2.52
CA VAL A 41 5.66 -3.09 2.11
C VAL A 41 4.29 -3.74 2.29
N VAL A 42 3.85 -4.51 1.30
CA VAL A 42 2.64 -5.34 1.44
C VAL A 42 2.99 -6.57 2.28
N VAL A 43 2.20 -6.84 3.32
CA VAL A 43 2.39 -7.96 4.25
C VAL A 43 1.45 -9.10 3.92
N ASP A 44 0.20 -8.78 3.60
CA ASP A 44 -0.85 -9.76 3.36
C ASP A 44 -1.95 -9.19 2.46
N VAL A 45 -2.73 -10.08 1.83
CA VAL A 45 -3.85 -9.76 0.94
C VAL A 45 -5.08 -10.56 1.37
N ASP A 46 -6.10 -9.85 1.86
CA ASP A 46 -7.40 -10.44 2.17
C ASP A 46 -8.32 -10.23 0.97
N GLU A 47 -8.51 -11.30 0.19
CA GLU A 47 -9.29 -11.25 -1.04
C GLU A 47 -10.80 -11.15 -0.80
N ASP A 48 -11.29 -11.78 0.27
CA ASP A 48 -12.71 -11.77 0.65
C ASP A 48 -13.17 -10.35 1.00
N LYS A 49 -12.34 -9.61 1.75
CA LYS A 49 -12.62 -8.22 2.12
C LYS A 49 -12.07 -7.20 1.14
N ARG A 50 -11.30 -7.63 0.15
CA ARG A 50 -10.57 -6.78 -0.82
C ARG A 50 -9.66 -5.76 -0.14
N ILE A 51 -8.82 -6.22 0.78
CA ILE A 51 -7.91 -5.39 1.57
C ILE A 51 -6.46 -5.84 1.38
N LEU A 52 -5.56 -4.89 1.10
CA LEU A 52 -4.12 -5.06 1.25
C LEU A 52 -3.71 -4.62 2.66
N TYR A 53 -3.01 -5.47 3.39
CA TYR A 53 -2.34 -5.09 4.64
C TYR A 53 -0.95 -4.56 4.32
N VAL A 54 -0.72 -3.29 4.60
CA VAL A 54 0.53 -2.59 4.24
C VAL A 54 1.25 -2.17 5.51
N HIS A 55 2.48 -2.61 5.68
CA HIS A 55 3.38 -2.03 6.67
C HIS A 55 3.91 -0.69 6.13
N TRP A 56 3.61 0.41 6.83
CA TRP A 56 4.04 1.75 6.47
C TRP A 56 4.93 2.31 7.56
N ILE A 57 6.14 2.73 7.19
CA ILE A 57 7.15 3.23 8.15
C ILE A 57 6.77 4.56 8.81
N ASN A 58 5.89 5.35 8.19
CA ASN A 58 5.44 6.63 8.76
C ASN A 58 3.95 6.86 8.47
N VAL A 59 3.12 6.26 9.32
CA VAL A 59 1.66 6.27 9.22
C VAL A 59 1.09 7.67 9.42
N ARG A 60 0.45 8.18 8.37
CA ARG A 60 -0.24 9.48 8.39
C ARG A 60 -1.69 9.38 8.86
N THR A 61 -2.33 8.26 8.60
CA THR A 61 -3.74 7.99 8.90
C THR A 61 -3.96 6.48 9.07
N MET A 62 -5.01 6.11 9.80
CA MET A 62 -5.46 4.73 9.96
C MET A 62 -6.81 4.48 9.26
N ILE A 63 -7.39 5.52 8.66
CA ILE A 63 -8.65 5.42 7.92
C ILE A 63 -8.34 4.71 6.58
N PRO A 64 -8.98 3.57 6.26
CA PRO A 64 -8.59 2.74 5.12
C PRO A 64 -8.61 3.48 3.78
N GLU A 65 -9.66 4.27 3.54
CA GLU A 65 -9.84 5.02 2.30
C GLU A 65 -8.76 6.10 2.14
N GLU A 66 -8.38 6.78 3.22
CA GLU A 66 -7.28 7.73 3.18
C GLU A 66 -5.93 7.03 2.96
N CYS A 67 -5.73 5.85 3.54
CA CYS A 67 -4.52 5.05 3.27
C CYS A 67 -4.42 4.70 1.78
N ARG A 68 -5.53 4.35 1.14
CA ARG A 68 -5.61 4.12 -0.31
C ARG A 68 -5.19 5.34 -1.12
N GLU A 69 -5.67 6.53 -0.76
CA GLU A 69 -5.29 7.77 -1.42
C GLU A 69 -3.77 8.02 -1.37
N PHE A 70 -3.12 7.70 -0.25
CA PHE A 70 -1.67 7.88 -0.09
C PHE A 70 -0.81 6.75 -0.69
N ILE A 71 -1.32 5.52 -0.75
CA ILE A 71 -0.50 4.32 -0.98
C ILE A 71 -0.78 3.67 -2.33
N SER A 72 -2.04 3.46 -2.72
CA SER A 72 -2.37 2.56 -3.85
C SER A 72 -3.12 3.21 -5.00
N LYS A 73 -3.87 4.30 -4.78
CA LYS A 73 -4.82 4.86 -5.76
C LYS A 73 -4.19 5.17 -7.12
N TYR A 74 -2.99 5.76 -7.11
CA TYR A 74 -2.27 6.07 -8.35
C TYR A 74 -1.95 4.80 -9.14
N PHE A 75 -1.46 3.75 -8.48
CA PHE A 75 -1.15 2.47 -9.12
C PHE A 75 -2.41 1.74 -9.60
N GLU A 76 -3.49 1.78 -8.82
CA GLU A 76 -4.79 1.24 -9.20
C GLU A 76 -5.30 1.84 -10.51
N TYR A 77 -5.09 3.15 -10.74
CA TYR A 77 -5.50 3.80 -11.98
C TYR A 77 -4.82 3.19 -13.22
N PHE A 78 -3.53 2.86 -13.15
CA PHE A 78 -2.83 2.22 -14.27
C PHE A 78 -3.13 0.73 -14.38
N ALA A 79 -3.15 0.02 -13.24
CA ALA A 79 -3.47 -1.40 -13.20
C ALA A 79 -4.85 -1.68 -13.82
N LYS A 80 -5.85 -0.84 -13.50
CA LYS A 80 -7.20 -0.91 -14.08
C LYS A 80 -7.28 -0.67 -15.58
N ARG A 81 -6.27 -0.05 -16.20
CA ARG A 81 -6.28 0.23 -17.65
C ARG A 81 -5.51 -0.81 -18.44
N MET A 82 -4.59 -1.51 -17.77
CA MET A 82 -3.72 -2.51 -18.40
C MET A 82 -4.30 -3.91 -18.27
N PHE A 83 -4.94 -4.22 -17.14
CA PHE A 83 -5.29 -5.59 -16.77
C PHE A 83 -6.77 -5.78 -16.37
N ASP A 84 -7.54 -4.70 -16.23
CA ASP A 84 -9.01 -4.75 -16.04
C ASP A 84 -9.72 -3.98 -17.17
#